data_AF-A0A521CS75-F1
#
_entry.id   AF-A0A521CS75-F1
#
_cell.length_a   1.000
_cell.length_b   1.000
_cell.length_c   1.000
_cell.angle_alpha   90.00
_cell.angle_beta   90.00
_cell.angle_gamma   90.00
#
_symmetry.space_group_name_H-M   'P 1'
#
loop_
_entity.id
_entity.type
_entity.pdbx_description
1 polymer ?
#
loop_
_entity_poly.entity_id
_entity_poly.type
_entity_poly.pdbx_seq_one_letter_code
_entity_poly.pdbx_strand_id
1 'polypeptide(L)'
;MHKHRSADRDNALANKNELFFLLDQIRNPALQDKNHLVETLKTICTVEPITAPIPAKFNISAIKAQYRQQTQYVRLFPTVFTEHNTKTPYKAHWHVRTRLKWAGLPFTVANDNFIHLKSLSYTKLSLLLQMLLYLSEQDKVVSGTTASLSSSQTTQFISRQLGATYSQGQLIDFIDRLYDQYKHTNLPADTFRHLFRCFGTHTLTIANAAFDHYIQSRNTLSAWHMAVLEFMQIQMDLPGAISQSLAKLLLNASQGAGS
;
A
#
# COMPACT_ATOMS: atom_id res chain seq x y z
N MET A 1 -28.05 9.93 24.52
CA MET A 1 -26.86 9.17 24.06
C MET A 1 -26.81 8.91 22.54
N HIS A 2 -27.31 9.81 21.68
CA HIS A 2 -27.31 9.58 20.21
C HIS A 2 -26.44 10.54 19.38
N LYS A 3 -25.78 11.54 20.00
CA LYS A 3 -24.97 12.54 19.27
C LYS A 3 -23.51 12.15 18.99
N HIS A 4 -22.94 11.15 19.69
CA HIS A 4 -21.54 10.75 19.46
C HIS A 4 -21.33 9.78 18.26
N ARG A 5 -22.37 9.11 17.77
CA ARG A 5 -22.24 8.16 16.64
C ARG A 5 -22.28 8.80 15.24
N SER A 6 -22.64 10.08 15.12
CA SER A 6 -22.66 10.79 13.83
C SER A 6 -21.27 11.27 13.43
N ALA A 7 -20.54 11.90 14.36
CA ALA A 7 -19.22 12.47 14.11
C ALA A 7 -18.17 11.42 13.70
N ASP A 8 -18.17 10.25 14.32
CA ASP A 8 -17.26 9.14 13.94
C ASP A 8 -17.59 8.57 12.56
N ARG A 9 -18.87 8.59 12.16
CA ARG A 9 -19.33 8.08 10.88
C ARG A 9 -19.01 9.06 9.74
N ASP A 10 -19.11 10.36 10.03
CA ASP A 10 -18.80 11.45 9.10
C ASP A 10 -17.28 11.61 8.92
N ASN A 11 -16.48 11.47 9.98
CA ASN A 11 -15.01 11.38 9.89
C ASN A 11 -14.52 10.13 9.15
N ALA A 12 -15.17 8.97 9.35
CA ALA A 12 -14.83 7.75 8.63
C ALA A 12 -15.20 7.81 7.14
N LEU A 13 -16.23 8.59 6.77
CA LEU A 13 -16.59 8.82 5.36
C LEU A 13 -15.68 9.84 4.69
N ALA A 14 -15.29 10.90 5.41
CA ALA A 14 -14.34 11.91 4.94
C ALA A 14 -12.95 11.31 4.67
N ASN A 15 -12.41 10.53 5.62
CA ASN A 15 -11.13 9.82 5.45
C ASN A 15 -11.15 8.77 4.31
N LYS A 16 -12.31 8.16 4.03
CA LYS A 16 -12.45 7.15 2.96
C LYS A 16 -12.39 7.74 1.55
N ASN A 17 -12.74 9.02 1.39
CA ASN A 17 -12.67 9.71 0.10
C ASN A 17 -11.33 10.42 -0.11
N GLU A 18 -10.67 10.88 0.95
CA GLU A 18 -9.45 11.68 0.87
C GLU A 18 -8.27 10.93 0.20
N LEU A 19 -8.14 9.62 0.42
CA LEU A 19 -7.01 8.85 -0.12
C LEU A 19 -7.18 8.38 -1.57
N PHE A 20 -8.40 8.02 -1.97
CA PHE A 20 -8.70 7.78 -3.38
C PHE A 20 -8.63 9.09 -4.16
N PHE A 21 -9.02 10.19 -3.53
CA PHE A 21 -8.75 11.53 -4.03
C PHE A 21 -7.23 11.76 -4.16
N LEU A 22 -6.39 11.47 -3.16
CA LEU A 22 -4.93 11.58 -3.29
C LEU A 22 -4.35 10.71 -4.44
N LEU A 23 -4.85 9.49 -4.63
CA LEU A 23 -4.45 8.63 -5.77
C LEU A 23 -4.87 9.21 -7.12
N ASP A 24 -6.09 9.76 -7.20
CA ASP A 24 -6.57 10.47 -8.39
C ASP A 24 -5.79 11.78 -8.60
N GLN A 25 -5.29 12.39 -7.52
CA GLN A 25 -4.45 13.58 -7.55
C GLN A 25 -3.03 13.32 -8.03
N ILE A 26 -2.42 12.14 -7.81
CA ILE A 26 -1.10 11.80 -8.40
C ILE A 26 -1.13 11.93 -9.94
N ARG A 27 -2.30 11.68 -10.54
CA ARG A 27 -2.51 11.85 -11.98
C ARG A 27 -2.65 13.31 -12.38
N ASN A 28 -2.92 14.20 -11.43
CA ASN A 28 -2.97 15.64 -11.65
C ASN A 28 -1.59 16.24 -11.35
N PRO A 29 -0.84 16.71 -12.37
CA PRO A 29 0.49 17.29 -12.18
C PRO A 29 0.49 18.50 -11.23
N ALA A 30 -0.63 19.21 -11.07
CA ALA A 30 -0.75 20.35 -10.16
C ALA A 30 -0.77 19.96 -8.66
N LEU A 31 -0.91 18.68 -8.32
CA LEU A 31 -1.03 18.18 -6.95
C LEU A 31 0.08 17.18 -6.58
N GLN A 32 1.15 17.14 -7.37
CA GLN A 32 2.42 16.45 -7.08
C GLN A 32 3.25 17.17 -6.01
N ASP A 33 2.60 17.84 -5.05
CA ASP A 33 3.30 18.56 -4.00
C ASP A 33 3.85 17.58 -2.97
N LYS A 34 5.14 17.27 -3.11
CA LYS A 34 5.91 16.48 -2.15
C LYS A 34 5.67 16.99 -0.71
N ASN A 35 5.54 18.29 -0.51
CA ASN A 35 5.32 18.87 0.81
C ASN A 35 3.98 18.44 1.42
N HIS A 36 2.90 18.45 0.64
CA HIS A 36 1.60 18.00 1.12
C HIS A 36 1.63 16.52 1.57
N LEU A 37 2.32 15.66 0.82
CA LEU A 37 2.49 14.26 1.20
C LEU A 37 3.31 14.12 2.49
N VAL A 38 4.36 14.91 2.64
CA VAL A 38 5.19 14.95 3.86
C VAL A 38 4.39 15.44 5.06
N GLU A 39 3.59 16.51 4.92
CA GLU A 39 2.68 16.97 5.98
C GLU A 39 1.66 15.89 6.35
N THR A 40 1.11 15.19 5.35
CA THR A 40 0.18 14.09 5.59
C THR A 40 0.86 12.94 6.35
N LEU A 41 2.11 12.60 6.02
CA LEU A 41 2.89 11.59 6.76
C LEU A 41 3.09 11.94 8.23
N LYS A 42 3.28 13.23 8.58
CA LYS A 42 3.43 13.67 9.98
C LYS A 42 2.22 13.31 10.84
N THR A 43 1.05 13.21 10.24
CA THR A 43 -0.19 12.90 10.96
C THR A 43 -0.37 11.40 11.26
N ILE A 44 0.48 10.54 10.70
CA ILE A 44 0.34 9.09 10.84
C ILE A 44 0.95 8.62 12.15
N CYS A 45 0.09 8.08 13.02
CA CYS A 45 0.49 7.48 14.28
C CYS A 45 0.25 5.97 14.33
N THR A 46 -0.53 5.41 13.39
CA THR A 46 -0.91 3.99 13.37
C THR A 46 -0.82 3.39 11.97
N VAL A 47 -0.61 2.07 11.92
CA VAL A 47 -0.55 1.29 10.68
C VAL A 47 -1.78 0.41 10.60
N GLU A 48 -2.91 1.02 10.27
CA GLU A 48 -4.18 0.29 10.13
C GLU A 48 -4.52 0.02 8.65
N PRO A 49 -5.00 -1.19 8.33
CA PRO A 49 -5.44 -1.51 6.98
C PRO A 49 -6.76 -0.81 6.67
N ILE A 50 -6.77 -0.05 5.58
CA ILE A 50 -7.94 0.61 5.01
C ILE A 50 -8.41 -0.24 3.83
N THR A 51 -9.71 -0.56 3.81
CA THR A 51 -10.34 -1.27 2.69
C THR A 51 -10.92 -0.28 1.69
N ALA A 52 -10.68 -0.51 0.40
CA ALA A 52 -11.24 0.28 -0.67
C ALA A 52 -12.79 0.27 -0.63
N PRO A 53 -13.44 1.44 -0.72
CA PRO A 53 -14.86 1.57 -0.41
C PRO A 53 -15.73 1.01 -1.54
N ILE A 54 -16.59 0.04 -1.27
CA ILE A 54 -17.55 -0.48 -2.26
C ILE A 54 -18.80 0.42 -2.29
N PRO A 55 -19.42 0.69 -3.46
CA PRO A 55 -20.63 1.49 -3.56
C PRO A 55 -21.71 1.04 -2.58
N ALA A 56 -22.29 1.95 -1.80
CA ALA A 56 -23.32 1.59 -0.84
C ALA A 56 -24.60 1.08 -1.51
N LYS A 57 -24.91 1.60 -2.70
CA LYS A 57 -26.06 1.18 -3.52
C LYS A 57 -25.60 0.26 -4.64
N PHE A 58 -26.38 -0.79 -4.92
CA PHE A 58 -26.06 -1.73 -5.99
C PHE A 58 -26.16 -1.03 -7.35
N ASN A 59 -25.01 -0.84 -8.00
CA ASN A 59 -24.90 -0.29 -9.34
C ASN A 59 -23.71 -0.96 -10.06
N ILE A 60 -23.99 -1.81 -11.05
CA ILE A 60 -22.95 -2.54 -11.79
C ILE A 60 -21.93 -1.58 -12.41
N SER A 61 -22.39 -0.49 -13.02
CA SER A 61 -21.51 0.46 -13.70
C SER A 61 -20.53 1.11 -12.72
N ALA A 62 -21.02 1.47 -11.53
CA ALA A 62 -20.18 2.01 -10.46
C ALA A 62 -19.16 0.96 -9.95
N ILE A 63 -19.61 -0.29 -9.74
CA ILE A 63 -18.72 -1.39 -9.30
C ILE A 63 -17.65 -1.67 -10.36
N LYS A 64 -18.02 -1.71 -11.65
CA LYS A 64 -17.07 -1.88 -12.76
C LYS A 64 -16.06 -0.74 -12.85
N ALA A 65 -16.53 0.51 -12.72
CA ALA A 65 -15.66 1.68 -12.72
C ALA A 65 -14.64 1.60 -11.59
N GLN A 66 -15.08 1.22 -10.39
CA GLN A 66 -14.20 1.03 -9.25
C GLN A 66 -13.17 -0.09 -9.48
N TYR A 67 -13.58 -1.24 -10.01
CA TYR A 67 -12.65 -2.34 -10.31
C TYR A 67 -11.58 -1.92 -11.33
N ARG A 68 -11.96 -1.14 -12.34
CA ARG A 68 -11.00 -0.57 -13.31
C ARG A 68 -10.01 0.37 -12.62
N GLN A 69 -10.50 1.23 -11.72
CA GLN A 69 -9.67 2.16 -10.95
C GLN A 69 -8.71 1.41 -10.03
N GLN A 70 -9.20 0.42 -9.27
CA GLN A 70 -8.38 -0.46 -8.44
C GLN A 70 -7.29 -1.17 -9.25
N THR A 71 -7.62 -1.69 -10.44
CA THR A 71 -6.65 -2.31 -11.35
C THR A 71 -5.54 -1.33 -11.75
N GLN A 72 -5.89 -0.06 -11.99
CA GLN A 72 -4.90 0.96 -12.32
C GLN A 72 -3.99 1.27 -11.14
N TYR A 73 -4.51 1.33 -9.91
CA TYR A 73 -3.69 1.55 -8.73
C TYR A 73 -2.73 0.40 -8.44
N VAL A 74 -3.18 -0.85 -8.58
CA VAL A 74 -2.29 -2.02 -8.45
C VAL A 74 -1.17 -1.97 -9.50
N ARG A 75 -1.44 -1.50 -10.71
CA ARG A 75 -0.39 -1.33 -11.73
C ARG A 75 0.63 -0.26 -11.37
N LEU A 76 0.22 0.81 -10.70
CA LEU A 76 1.11 1.88 -10.26
C LEU A 76 1.92 1.48 -9.02
N PHE A 77 1.25 0.86 -8.04
CA PHE A 77 1.80 0.51 -6.73
C PHE A 77 1.51 -0.96 -6.39
N PRO A 78 2.17 -1.91 -7.07
CA PRO A 78 1.83 -3.33 -6.98
C PRO A 78 2.07 -3.94 -5.60
N THR A 79 2.97 -3.36 -4.82
CA THR A 79 3.32 -3.85 -3.48
C THR A 79 2.41 -3.32 -2.39
N VAL A 80 1.63 -2.26 -2.65
CA VAL A 80 0.83 -1.57 -1.61
C VAL A 80 -0.46 -2.31 -1.31
N PHE A 81 -1.11 -2.82 -2.36
CA PHE A 81 -2.47 -3.32 -2.28
C PHE A 81 -2.52 -4.83 -2.08
N THR A 82 -3.27 -5.26 -1.08
CA THR A 82 -3.57 -6.68 -0.83
C THR A 82 -5.03 -6.97 -1.15
N GLU A 83 -5.30 -8.14 -1.75
CA GLU A 83 -6.68 -8.56 -2.01
C GLU A 83 -7.38 -8.96 -0.71
N HIS A 84 -8.63 -8.52 -0.55
CA HIS A 84 -9.49 -8.90 0.56
C HIS A 84 -10.93 -9.08 0.08
N ASN A 85 -11.66 -10.06 0.65
CA ASN A 85 -13.09 -10.23 0.37
C ASN A 85 -13.91 -9.30 1.27
N THR A 86 -14.48 -8.25 0.69
CA THR A 86 -15.24 -7.26 1.44
C THR A 86 -16.72 -7.57 1.37
N LYS A 87 -17.33 -7.72 2.55
CA LYS A 87 -18.78 -7.80 2.70
C LYS A 87 -19.44 -6.54 2.15
N THR A 88 -20.35 -6.72 1.21
CA THR A 88 -21.14 -5.63 0.65
C THR A 88 -22.49 -5.50 1.37
N PRO A 89 -23.18 -4.36 1.26
CA PRO A 89 -24.57 -4.24 1.72
C PRO A 89 -25.57 -4.97 0.81
N TYR A 90 -25.13 -5.62 -0.27
CA TYR A 90 -26.02 -6.26 -1.23
C TYR A 90 -26.41 -7.65 -0.76
N LYS A 91 -27.71 -7.89 -0.57
CA LYS A 91 -28.22 -9.24 -0.35
C LYS A 91 -28.00 -10.10 -1.59
N ALA A 92 -27.74 -11.39 -1.38
CA ALA A 92 -27.45 -12.37 -2.44
C ALA A 92 -28.69 -12.83 -3.23
N HIS A 93 -29.58 -11.89 -3.55
CA HIS A 93 -30.74 -12.17 -4.41
C HIS A 93 -30.29 -12.61 -5.81
N TRP A 94 -31.11 -13.45 -6.45
CA TRP A 94 -30.86 -13.97 -7.80
C TRP A 94 -30.47 -12.87 -8.80
N HIS A 95 -31.24 -11.77 -8.85
CA HIS A 95 -30.99 -10.69 -9.80
C HIS A 95 -29.63 -9.99 -9.58
N VAL A 96 -29.16 -9.84 -8.34
CA VAL A 96 -27.84 -9.27 -8.02
C VAL A 96 -26.74 -10.20 -8.52
N ARG A 97 -26.84 -11.50 -8.19
CA ARG A 97 -25.88 -12.53 -8.56
C ARG A 97 -25.75 -12.68 -10.08
N THR A 98 -26.87 -12.76 -10.78
CA THR A 98 -26.91 -12.88 -12.25
C THR A 98 -26.27 -11.67 -12.90
N ARG A 99 -26.59 -10.46 -12.41
CA ARG A 99 -26.01 -9.20 -12.90
C ARG A 99 -24.50 -9.11 -12.69
N LEU A 100 -23.99 -9.53 -11.53
CA LEU A 100 -22.54 -9.58 -11.27
C LEU A 100 -21.85 -10.62 -12.16
N LYS A 101 -22.46 -11.80 -12.32
CA LYS A 101 -21.93 -12.86 -13.20
C LYS A 101 -21.85 -12.41 -14.66
N TRP A 102 -22.93 -11.82 -15.19
CA TRP A 102 -22.94 -11.25 -16.55
C TRP A 102 -21.97 -10.08 -16.72
N ALA A 103 -21.70 -9.36 -15.64
CA ALA A 103 -20.70 -8.31 -15.62
C ALA A 103 -19.25 -8.83 -15.60
N GLY A 104 -19.02 -10.14 -15.41
CA GLY A 104 -17.69 -10.73 -15.24
C GLY A 104 -17.01 -10.34 -13.92
N LEU A 105 -17.79 -9.93 -12.91
CA LEU A 105 -17.26 -9.49 -11.63
C LEU A 105 -17.16 -10.68 -10.67
N PRO A 106 -15.98 -11.00 -10.12
CA PRO A 106 -15.82 -12.09 -9.17
C PRO A 106 -16.53 -11.75 -7.86
N PHE A 107 -17.34 -12.69 -7.36
CA PHE A 107 -18.02 -12.55 -6.07
C PHE A 107 -18.18 -13.89 -5.38
N THR A 108 -18.29 -13.84 -4.06
CA THR A 108 -18.68 -14.99 -3.22
C THR A 108 -19.93 -14.64 -2.43
N VAL A 109 -20.62 -15.65 -1.94
CA VAL A 109 -21.77 -15.51 -1.04
C VAL A 109 -21.38 -16.19 0.26
N ALA A 110 -21.30 -15.45 1.35
CA ALA A 110 -21.02 -16.04 2.65
C ALA A 110 -22.32 -16.49 3.34
N ASN A 111 -22.18 -17.15 4.49
CA ASN A 111 -23.30 -17.67 5.28
C ASN A 111 -24.28 -16.58 5.75
N ASP A 112 -23.90 -15.31 5.67
CA ASP A 112 -24.73 -14.16 6.02
C ASP A 112 -25.71 -13.75 4.90
N ASN A 113 -25.75 -14.46 3.77
CA ASN A 113 -26.56 -14.14 2.59
C ASN A 113 -26.27 -12.77 1.98
N PHE A 114 -25.08 -12.21 2.20
CA PHE A 114 -24.61 -11.02 1.50
C PHE A 114 -23.61 -11.39 0.40
N ILE A 115 -23.52 -10.52 -0.62
CA ILE A 115 -22.48 -10.59 -1.62
C ILE A 115 -21.17 -10.12 -0.98
N HIS A 116 -20.11 -10.88 -1.18
CA HIS A 116 -18.74 -10.50 -0.87
C HIS A 116 -18.03 -10.26 -2.19
N LEU A 117 -17.50 -9.06 -2.38
CA LEU A 117 -16.72 -8.70 -3.56
C LEU A 117 -15.26 -8.68 -3.20
N LYS A 118 -14.40 -9.08 -4.15
CA LYS A 118 -12.98 -8.77 -4.03
C LYS A 118 -12.80 -7.26 -3.97
N SER A 119 -12.01 -6.80 -3.03
CA SER A 119 -11.59 -5.41 -2.87
C SER A 119 -10.10 -5.39 -2.55
N LEU A 120 -9.54 -4.18 -2.51
CA LEU A 120 -8.16 -3.96 -2.11
C LEU A 120 -8.13 -3.41 -0.69
N SER A 121 -7.16 -3.85 0.09
CA SER A 121 -6.75 -3.21 1.33
C SER A 121 -5.33 -2.66 1.20
N TYR A 122 -5.03 -1.60 1.94
CA TYR A 122 -3.72 -0.95 1.96
C TYR A 122 -3.55 -0.21 3.29
N THR A 123 -2.34 0.23 3.61
CA THR A 123 -2.11 1.15 4.74
C THR A 123 -1.83 2.55 4.21
N LYS A 124 -2.31 3.59 4.90
CA LYS A 124 -2.03 4.99 4.53
C LYS A 124 -0.52 5.24 4.43
N LEU A 125 0.23 4.66 5.37
CA LEU A 125 1.70 4.72 5.39
C LEU A 125 2.34 4.13 4.14
N SER A 126 2.02 2.86 3.79
CA SER A 126 2.62 2.20 2.63
C SER A 126 2.31 2.94 1.33
N LEU A 127 1.09 3.47 1.21
CA LEU A 127 0.74 4.21 0.01
C LEU A 127 1.50 5.53 -0.10
N LEU A 128 1.53 6.37 0.94
CA LEU A 128 2.22 7.66 0.89
C LEU A 128 3.72 7.52 0.68
N LEU A 129 4.37 6.52 1.29
CA LEU A 129 5.78 6.25 1.05
C LEU A 129 6.05 5.85 -0.40
N GLN A 130 5.22 4.97 -0.99
CA GLN A 130 5.33 4.61 -2.40
C GLN A 130 5.04 5.78 -3.34
N MET A 131 4.10 6.66 -2.99
CA MET A 131 3.83 7.88 -3.75
C MET A 131 5.03 8.82 -3.74
N LEU A 132 5.64 9.06 -2.58
CA LEU A 132 6.85 9.87 -2.47
C LEU A 132 8.02 9.29 -3.26
N LEU A 133 8.23 7.97 -3.17
CA LEU A 133 9.26 7.29 -3.95
C LEU A 133 9.00 7.48 -5.45
N TYR A 134 7.77 7.26 -5.89
CA TYR A 134 7.39 7.46 -7.29
C TYR A 134 7.66 8.90 -7.77
N LEU A 135 7.29 9.92 -6.99
CA LEU A 135 7.59 11.31 -7.34
C LEU A 135 9.10 11.58 -7.40
N SER A 136 9.87 11.09 -6.42
CA SER A 136 11.33 11.23 -6.41
C SER A 136 12.02 10.56 -7.60
N GLU A 137 11.43 9.47 -8.13
CA GLU A 137 11.91 8.79 -9.33
C GLU A 137 11.57 9.58 -10.59
N GLN A 138 10.40 10.21 -10.66
CA GLN A 138 9.98 11.04 -11.80
C GLN A 138 10.81 12.32 -11.92
N ASP A 139 11.13 12.99 -10.80
CA ASP A 139 11.97 14.19 -10.80
C ASP A 139 13.36 13.93 -11.41
N LYS A 140 13.90 12.72 -11.20
CA LYS A 140 15.17 12.28 -11.81
C LYS A 140 15.07 12.05 -13.31
N VAL A 141 13.89 11.70 -13.84
CA VAL A 141 13.65 11.40 -15.27
C VAL A 141 13.31 12.65 -16.08
N VAL A 142 12.59 13.62 -15.51
CA VAL A 142 12.16 14.86 -16.21
C VAL A 142 13.35 15.73 -16.69
N SER A 143 14.56 15.47 -16.17
CA SER A 143 15.81 16.05 -16.69
C SER A 143 16.22 15.51 -18.09
N GLY A 144 15.47 14.57 -18.68
CA GLY A 144 15.72 14.06 -20.03
C GLY A 144 14.49 13.37 -20.64
N THR A 145 13.79 14.08 -21.52
CA THR A 145 12.71 13.60 -22.42
C THR A 145 11.30 13.46 -21.81
N THR A 146 10.30 13.76 -22.64
CA THR A 146 8.86 13.88 -22.35
C THR A 146 8.28 12.68 -21.58
N ALA A 147 7.83 12.93 -20.36
CA ALA A 147 7.24 11.96 -19.45
C ALA A 147 5.84 11.52 -19.91
N SER A 148 5.74 10.35 -20.56
CA SER A 148 4.53 9.53 -20.45
C SER A 148 4.46 8.99 -19.02
N LEU A 149 3.27 8.77 -18.44
CA LEU A 149 3.09 8.04 -17.16
C LEU A 149 3.72 6.63 -17.29
N SER A 150 5.03 6.56 -17.07
CA SER A 150 5.81 5.34 -17.13
C SER A 150 5.51 4.53 -15.89
N SER A 151 5.39 3.21 -16.04
CA SER A 151 5.23 2.30 -14.90
C SER A 151 6.36 2.53 -13.88
N SER A 152 6.03 2.59 -12.59
CA SER A 152 6.99 2.79 -11.50
C SER A 152 8.17 1.81 -11.59
N GLN A 153 9.35 2.17 -11.10
CA GLN A 153 10.52 1.28 -11.13
C GLN A 153 10.21 -0.07 -10.47
N THR A 154 9.49 -0.03 -9.35
CA THR A 154 8.97 -1.21 -8.66
C THR A 154 8.11 -2.09 -9.59
N THR A 155 7.17 -1.51 -10.35
CA THR A 155 6.36 -2.27 -11.31
C THR A 155 7.22 -2.90 -12.40
N GLN A 156 8.17 -2.15 -12.98
CA GLN A 156 9.05 -2.68 -14.03
C GLN A 156 9.91 -3.83 -13.52
N PHE A 157 10.50 -3.66 -12.33
CA PHE A 157 11.34 -4.68 -11.72
C PHE A 157 10.55 -5.96 -11.41
N ILE A 158 9.41 -5.85 -10.75
CA ILE A 158 8.57 -7.02 -10.42
C ILE A 158 8.12 -7.71 -11.71
N SER A 159 7.72 -6.95 -12.73
CA SER A 159 7.29 -7.51 -14.01
C SER A 159 8.41 -8.25 -14.75
N ARG A 160 9.67 -7.83 -14.58
CA ARG A 160 10.84 -8.56 -15.12
C ARG A 160 11.09 -9.87 -14.37
N GLN A 161 10.85 -9.88 -13.06
CA GLN A 161 11.11 -11.06 -12.21
C GLN A 161 9.98 -12.11 -12.29
N LEU A 162 8.73 -11.68 -12.37
CA LEU A 162 7.55 -12.56 -12.28
C LEU A 162 6.72 -12.63 -13.58
N GLY A 163 7.09 -11.85 -14.60
CA GLY A 163 6.32 -11.67 -15.82
C GLY A 163 5.31 -10.52 -15.73
N ALA A 164 4.73 -10.12 -16.86
CA ALA A 164 3.79 -8.99 -16.92
C ALA A 164 2.43 -9.29 -16.24
N THR A 165 2.10 -10.57 -16.06
CA THR A 165 0.86 -11.06 -15.44
C THR A 165 1.19 -12.01 -14.31
N TYR A 166 1.43 -11.47 -13.11
CA TYR A 166 1.61 -12.24 -11.89
C TYR A 166 0.40 -12.10 -10.96
N SER A 167 0.18 -13.13 -10.14
CA SER A 167 -0.80 -13.13 -9.06
C SER A 167 -0.20 -12.56 -7.77
N GLN A 168 -1.06 -12.14 -6.84
CA GLN A 168 -0.65 -11.73 -5.50
C GLN A 168 0.12 -12.84 -4.76
N GLY A 169 -0.26 -14.11 -4.95
CA GLY A 169 0.48 -15.25 -4.38
C GLY A 169 1.92 -15.30 -4.87
N GLN A 170 2.13 -15.17 -6.19
CA GLN A 170 3.49 -15.14 -6.77
C GLN A 170 4.32 -13.94 -6.27
N LEU A 171 3.69 -12.79 -6.01
CA LEU A 171 4.38 -11.66 -5.39
C LEU A 171 4.80 -11.96 -3.95
N ILE A 172 3.94 -12.61 -3.16
CA ILE A 172 4.27 -13.03 -1.79
C ILE A 172 5.43 -14.04 -1.81
N ASP A 173 5.36 -15.06 -2.66
CA ASP A 173 6.43 -16.06 -2.81
C ASP A 173 7.75 -15.43 -3.25
N PHE A 174 7.69 -14.39 -4.07
CA PHE A 174 8.87 -13.61 -4.44
C PHE A 174 9.46 -12.86 -3.24
N ILE A 175 8.64 -12.19 -2.45
CA ILE A 175 9.08 -11.46 -1.26
C ILE A 175 9.71 -12.43 -0.25
N ASP A 176 9.13 -13.61 -0.06
CA ASP A 176 9.65 -14.62 0.87
C ASP A 176 11.00 -15.17 0.42
N ARG A 177 11.19 -15.39 -0.89
CA ARG A 177 12.50 -15.75 -1.44
C ARG A 177 13.56 -14.66 -1.26
N LEU A 178 13.17 -13.39 -1.30
CA LEU A 178 14.08 -12.29 -0.99
C LEU A 178 14.41 -12.26 0.50
N TYR A 179 13.41 -12.46 1.37
CA TYR A 179 13.59 -12.52 2.81
C TYR A 179 14.59 -13.61 3.24
N ASP A 180 14.60 -14.75 2.55
CA ASP A 180 15.55 -15.83 2.80
C ASP A 180 17.02 -15.39 2.74
N GLN A 181 17.35 -14.36 1.97
CA GLN A 181 18.70 -13.80 1.88
C GLN A 181 19.08 -13.04 3.15
N TYR A 182 18.11 -12.45 3.86
CA TYR A 182 18.32 -11.55 4.99
C TYR A 182 17.87 -12.12 6.35
N LYS A 183 17.31 -13.33 6.38
CA LYS A 183 16.77 -13.96 7.60
C LYS A 183 17.77 -14.07 8.76
N HIS A 184 19.06 -14.11 8.45
CA HIS A 184 20.14 -14.17 9.45
C HIS A 184 20.30 -12.86 10.25
N THR A 185 19.66 -11.77 9.82
CA THR A 185 19.54 -10.53 10.60
C THR A 185 18.49 -10.64 11.71
N ASN A 186 17.75 -11.74 11.78
CA ASN A 186 16.67 -12.01 12.75
C ASN A 186 15.46 -11.06 12.69
N LEU A 187 15.29 -10.31 11.59
CA LEU A 187 14.05 -9.55 11.39
C LEU A 187 12.89 -10.52 11.13
N PRO A 188 11.71 -10.33 11.76
CA PRO A 188 10.55 -11.15 11.46
C PRO A 188 10.10 -11.01 9.99
N ALA A 189 9.66 -12.12 9.39
CA ALA A 189 9.23 -12.16 7.99
C ALA A 189 8.08 -11.17 7.70
N ASP A 190 7.13 -11.01 8.63
CA ASP A 190 6.01 -10.09 8.44
C ASP A 190 6.44 -8.62 8.49
N THR A 191 7.45 -8.28 9.29
CA THR A 191 8.07 -6.95 9.28
C THR A 191 8.76 -6.70 7.94
N PHE A 192 9.50 -7.69 7.42
CA PHE A 192 10.16 -7.59 6.12
C PHE A 192 9.14 -7.40 4.98
N ARG A 193 8.07 -8.20 4.97
CA ARG A 193 6.96 -8.05 4.01
C ARG A 193 6.34 -6.67 4.13
N HIS A 194 6.11 -6.17 5.34
CA HIS A 194 5.57 -4.82 5.54
C HIS A 194 6.50 -3.73 4.98
N LEU A 195 7.80 -3.82 5.25
CA LEU A 195 8.81 -2.93 4.64
C LEU A 195 8.77 -3.03 3.11
N PHE A 196 8.64 -4.23 2.54
CA PHE A 196 8.50 -4.41 1.09
C PHE A 196 7.23 -3.77 0.53
N ARG A 197 6.12 -3.77 1.27
CA ARG A 197 4.91 -3.04 0.86
C ARG A 197 5.13 -1.52 0.86
N CYS A 198 5.91 -1.01 1.82
CA CYS A 198 6.18 0.42 1.96
C CYS A 198 7.25 0.95 1.00
N PHE A 199 8.32 0.19 0.75
CA PHE A 199 9.48 0.64 -0.03
C PHE A 199 9.65 -0.11 -1.36
N GLY A 200 8.94 -1.21 -1.57
CA GLY A 200 9.03 -1.99 -2.78
C GLY A 200 10.43 -2.56 -2.96
N THR A 201 11.01 -2.36 -4.15
CA THR A 201 12.35 -2.88 -4.46
C THR A 201 13.46 -2.21 -3.67
N HIS A 202 13.24 -0.98 -3.19
CA HIS A 202 14.17 -0.27 -2.32
C HIS A 202 14.38 -0.96 -0.97
N THR A 203 13.50 -1.89 -0.58
CA THR A 203 13.72 -2.74 0.59
C THR A 203 15.02 -3.54 0.48
N LEU A 204 15.51 -3.87 -0.71
CA LEU A 204 16.80 -4.55 -0.88
C LEU A 204 17.97 -3.64 -0.48
N THR A 205 17.93 -2.37 -0.87
CA THR A 205 18.91 -1.37 -0.45
C THR A 205 18.91 -1.20 1.07
N ILE A 206 17.71 -1.08 1.65
CA ILE A 206 17.53 -1.01 3.11
C ILE A 206 18.07 -2.27 3.78
N ALA A 207 17.77 -3.45 3.25
CA ALA A 207 18.16 -4.73 3.83
C ALA A 207 19.68 -4.94 3.79
N ASN A 208 20.35 -4.52 2.71
CA ASN A 208 21.81 -4.54 2.61
C ASN A 208 22.45 -3.61 3.66
N ALA A 209 21.97 -2.38 3.79
CA ALA A 209 22.45 -1.47 4.83
C ALA A 209 22.18 -2.01 6.25
N ALA A 210 21.01 -2.62 6.47
CA ALA A 210 20.67 -3.24 7.74
C ALA A 210 21.59 -4.43 8.06
N PHE A 211 22.00 -5.19 7.05
CA PHE A 211 22.97 -6.27 7.22
C PHE A 211 24.34 -5.74 7.67
N ASP A 212 24.83 -4.67 7.05
CA ASP A 212 26.10 -4.04 7.43
C ASP A 212 26.06 -3.52 8.87
N HIS A 213 24.99 -2.81 9.24
CA HIS A 213 24.78 -2.35 10.62
C HIS A 213 24.63 -3.50 11.61
N TYR A 214 24.05 -4.62 11.19
CA TYR A 214 23.88 -5.80 12.03
C TYR A 214 25.20 -6.52 12.28
N ILE A 215 26.10 -6.59 11.30
CA ILE A 215 27.45 -7.15 11.49
C ILE A 215 28.20 -6.40 12.59
N GLN A 216 28.06 -5.07 12.63
CA GLN A 216 28.74 -4.20 13.58
C GLN A 216 28.11 -4.25 14.98
N SER A 217 26.79 -4.12 15.06
CA SER A 217 26.08 -3.96 16.35
C SER A 217 25.57 -5.26 16.96
N ARG A 218 25.36 -6.29 16.15
CA ARG A 218 24.63 -7.53 16.50
C ARG A 218 23.23 -7.29 17.08
N ASN A 219 22.64 -6.11 16.81
CA ASN A 219 21.32 -5.74 17.26
C ASN A 219 20.39 -5.54 16.06
N THR A 220 19.45 -6.46 15.86
CA THR A 220 18.49 -6.45 14.75
C THR A 220 17.68 -5.15 14.68
N LEU A 221 17.00 -4.77 15.77
CA LEU A 221 16.10 -3.62 15.75
C LEU A 221 16.88 -2.33 15.48
N SER A 222 18.04 -2.18 16.12
CA SER A 222 18.91 -1.01 15.89
C SER A 222 19.40 -0.96 14.44
N ALA A 223 19.87 -2.08 13.90
CA ALA A 223 20.41 -2.14 12.55
C ALA A 223 19.36 -1.79 11.48
N TRP A 224 18.17 -2.38 11.58
CA TRP A 224 17.07 -2.09 10.67
C TRP A 224 16.52 -0.67 10.85
N HIS A 225 16.46 -0.17 12.08
CA HIS A 225 16.05 1.21 12.34
C HIS A 225 17.01 2.21 11.69
N MET A 226 18.32 2.02 11.83
CA MET A 226 19.33 2.87 11.19
C MET A 226 19.24 2.83 9.67
N ALA A 227 19.14 1.64 9.07
CA ALA A 227 19.05 1.50 7.62
C ALA A 227 17.79 2.17 7.04
N VAL A 228 16.64 1.98 7.68
CA VAL A 228 15.37 2.61 7.28
C VAL A 228 15.44 4.13 7.43
N LEU A 229 16.05 4.61 8.52
CA LEU A 229 16.24 6.03 8.80
C LEU A 229 17.14 6.69 7.74
N GLU A 230 18.30 6.10 7.47
CA GLU A 230 19.26 6.56 6.46
C GLU A 230 18.62 6.61 5.08
N PHE A 231 17.90 5.56 4.70
CA PHE A 231 17.20 5.53 3.42
C PHE A 231 16.18 6.66 3.29
N MET A 232 15.33 6.87 4.31
CA MET A 232 14.34 7.95 4.29
C MET A 232 14.97 9.34 4.25
N GLN A 233 16.05 9.57 4.99
CA GLN A 233 16.72 10.87 5.01
C GLN A 233 17.49 11.16 3.72
N ILE A 234 18.21 10.16 3.19
CA ILE A 234 19.12 10.36 2.05
C ILE A 234 18.38 10.21 0.71
N GLN A 235 17.58 9.14 0.56
CA GLN A 235 16.96 8.83 -0.73
C GLN A 235 15.61 9.49 -0.93
N MET A 236 14.83 9.66 0.16
CA MET A 236 13.51 10.31 0.10
C MET A 236 13.57 11.79 0.50
N ASP A 237 14.69 12.25 1.06
CA ASP A 237 14.86 13.63 1.54
C ASP A 237 13.74 14.01 2.53
N LEU A 238 13.54 13.13 3.53
CA LEU A 238 12.59 13.34 4.61
C LEU A 238 13.26 13.94 5.84
N PRO A 239 12.62 14.94 6.50
CA PRO A 239 13.11 15.53 7.74
C PRO A 239 13.39 14.49 8.82
N GLY A 240 14.50 14.62 9.54
CA GLY A 240 14.99 13.62 10.48
C GLY A 240 13.97 13.21 11.56
N ALA A 241 13.21 14.16 12.10
CA ALA A 241 12.18 13.89 13.10
C ALA A 241 11.04 13.00 12.56
N ILE A 242 10.62 13.21 11.31
CA ILE A 242 9.59 12.40 10.65
C ILE A 242 10.14 11.01 10.39
N SER A 243 11.34 10.93 9.80
CA SER A 243 12.00 9.66 9.47
C SER A 243 12.20 8.79 10.72
N GLN A 244 12.55 9.38 11.87
CA GLN A 244 12.64 8.66 13.14
C GLN A 244 11.30 8.11 13.61
N SER A 245 10.24 8.92 13.55
CA SER A 245 8.90 8.48 13.94
C SER A 245 8.42 7.32 13.06
N LEU A 246 8.58 7.46 11.75
CA LEU A 246 8.16 6.46 10.77
C LEU A 246 8.99 5.17 10.87
N ALA A 247 10.30 5.26 11.08
CA ALA A 247 11.15 4.07 11.23
C ALA A 247 10.72 3.22 12.43
N LYS A 248 10.43 3.86 13.57
CA LYS A 248 9.87 3.19 14.75
C LYS A 248 8.52 2.57 14.44
N LEU A 249 7.63 3.32 13.79
CA LEU A 249 6.29 2.86 13.46
C LEU A 249 6.32 1.61 12.56
N LEU A 250 7.16 1.62 11.52
CA LEU A 250 7.31 0.52 10.55
C LEU A 250 7.82 -0.77 11.21
N LEU A 251 8.78 -0.66 12.13
CA LEU A 251 9.40 -1.82 12.78
C LEU A 251 8.55 -2.38 13.93
N ASN A 252 7.69 -1.54 14.54
CA ASN A 252 6.80 -1.96 15.62
C ASN A 252 5.45 -2.49 15.12
N ALA A 253 5.02 -2.14 13.91
CA ALA A 253 3.69 -2.51 13.36
C ALA A 253 3.44 -4.03 13.33
N SER A 254 4.47 -4.85 13.19
CA SER A 254 4.35 -6.31 13.17
C SER A 254 4.31 -6.96 14.56
N GLN A 255 4.71 -6.24 15.62
CA GLN A 255 4.75 -6.80 16.98
C GLN A 255 3.36 -6.84 17.64
N GLY A 256 2.41 -6.01 17.18
CA GLY A 256 1.05 -5.95 17.72
C GLY A 256 0.03 -6.88 17.05
N ALA A 257 0.38 -7.60 15.98
CA ALA A 257 -0.55 -8.48 15.26
C ALA A 257 -0.60 -9.91 15.83
N GLY A 258 0.18 -10.20 16.88
CA GLY A 258 0.30 -11.53 17.50
C GLY A 258 -0.04 -11.59 18.99
N SER A 259 -0.69 -10.57 19.56
CA SER A 259 -1.16 -10.54 20.95
C SER A 259 -2.68 -10.59 21.04
#